data_AF-A0A9D9S004-F1
#
_entry.id   AF-A0A9D9S004-F1
#
_cell.length_a   1.000
_cell.length_b   1.000
_cell.length_c   1.000
_cell.angle_alpha   90.00
_cell.angle_beta   90.00
_cell.angle_gamma   90.00
#
_symmetry.space_group_name_H-M   'P 1'
#
loop_
_entity.id
_entity.type
_entity.pdbx_description
1 polymer ?
#
loop_
_entity_poly.entity_id
_entity_poly.type
_entity_poly.pdbx_seq_one_letter_code
_entity_poly.pdbx_strand_id
1 'polypeptide(L)'
;MSPAKIEELFVLLRAACARQFRFNPRRITASMRYVGKEGHGKDMVHVFRDASTHSQIALDSTFATLREKHGEKPHWTDAEKAHYQNTDAEIDAEIAAKQAELEFVQNSALYLDHKAELLTHYKDWPGYVAGVTNPREAARQLIAALIEAKDVRMAGFAEHLGSNDPEHLVHLLLSPCHLEIEAAKAAATP
;
A
#
# COMPACT_ATOMS: atom_id res chain seq x y z
N MET A 1 21.32 -1.21 12.63
CA MET A 1 21.50 -2.54 12.01
C MET A 1 21.77 -2.32 10.53
N SER A 2 22.69 -3.04 9.88
CA SER A 2 23.00 -2.79 8.47
C SER A 2 21.93 -3.39 7.54
N PRO A 3 21.70 -2.83 6.33
CA PRO A 3 20.77 -3.38 5.36
C PRO A 3 21.02 -4.86 5.03
N ALA A 4 22.29 -5.25 4.86
CA ALA A 4 22.66 -6.65 4.59
C ALA A 4 22.20 -7.62 5.70
N LYS A 5 22.36 -7.23 6.98
CA LYS A 5 21.90 -8.06 8.10
C LYS A 5 20.38 -8.14 8.18
N ILE A 6 19.66 -7.10 7.74
CA ILE A 6 18.20 -7.13 7.69
C ILE A 6 17.76 -8.12 6.59
N GLU A 7 18.41 -8.11 5.43
CA GLU A 7 18.11 -9.07 4.35
C GLU A 7 18.36 -10.52 4.78
N GLU A 8 19.46 -10.79 5.49
CA GLU A 8 19.72 -12.12 6.09
C GLU A 8 18.58 -12.57 7.02
N LEU A 9 18.07 -11.65 7.86
CA LEU A 9 16.92 -11.97 8.72
C LEU A 9 15.63 -12.20 7.91
N PHE A 10 15.42 -11.49 6.80
CA PHE A 10 14.28 -11.73 5.90
C PHE A 10 14.38 -13.10 5.22
N VAL A 11 15.59 -13.55 4.84
CA VAL A 11 15.80 -14.92 4.34
C VAL A 11 15.36 -15.95 5.38
N LEU A 12 15.77 -15.77 6.64
CA LEU A 12 15.37 -16.66 7.74
C LEU A 12 13.87 -16.61 8.02
N LEU A 13 13.28 -15.41 8.05
CA LEU A 13 11.86 -15.20 8.25
C LEU A 13 11.03 -15.92 7.18
N ARG A 14 11.35 -15.72 5.89
CA ARG A 14 10.68 -16.38 4.77
C ARG A 14 10.70 -17.90 4.92
N ALA A 15 11.87 -18.46 5.20
CA ALA A 15 12.03 -19.91 5.37
C ALA A 15 11.23 -20.43 6.57
N ALA A 16 11.26 -19.72 7.71
CA ALA A 16 10.51 -20.08 8.90
C ALA A 16 8.99 -20.02 8.68
N CYS A 17 8.49 -18.92 8.10
CA CYS A 17 7.07 -18.71 7.84
C CYS A 17 6.50 -19.69 6.80
N ALA A 18 7.25 -19.99 5.74
CA ALA A 18 6.85 -20.99 4.75
C ALA A 18 6.74 -22.39 5.40
N ARG A 19 7.70 -22.75 6.25
CA ARG A 19 7.72 -24.05 6.94
C ARG A 19 6.62 -24.17 7.99
N GLN A 20 6.38 -23.13 8.79
CA GLN A 20 5.50 -23.21 9.97
C GLN A 20 4.05 -22.85 9.66
N PHE A 21 3.81 -21.91 8.76
CA PHE A 21 2.49 -21.33 8.51
C PHE A 21 2.04 -21.46 7.06
N ARG A 22 2.87 -22.05 6.18
CA ARG A 22 2.66 -22.12 4.72
C ARG A 22 2.53 -20.74 4.07
N PHE A 23 3.08 -19.71 4.71
CA PHE A 23 3.07 -18.37 4.16
C PHE A 23 3.96 -18.31 2.92
N ASN A 24 3.48 -17.62 1.89
CA ASN A 24 4.21 -17.43 0.66
C ASN A 24 5.39 -16.46 0.87
N PRO A 25 6.63 -16.85 0.55
CA PRO A 25 7.81 -15.99 0.69
C PRO A 25 7.70 -14.64 -0.04
N ARG A 26 7.01 -14.59 -1.19
CA ARG A 26 6.77 -13.34 -1.95
C ARG A 26 5.92 -12.37 -1.14
N ARG A 27 4.86 -12.86 -0.49
CA ARG A 27 3.99 -12.02 0.36
C ARG A 27 4.72 -11.49 1.58
N ILE A 28 5.52 -12.33 2.23
CA ILE A 28 6.36 -11.90 3.36
C ILE A 28 7.30 -10.77 2.94
N THR A 29 7.95 -10.89 1.77
CA THR A 29 8.85 -9.85 1.26
C THR A 29 8.12 -8.55 0.93
N ALA A 30 6.93 -8.64 0.34
CA ALA A 30 6.17 -7.48 -0.09
C ALA A 30 5.57 -6.69 1.09
N SER A 31 5.15 -7.38 2.15
CA SER A 31 4.29 -6.78 3.19
C SER A 31 4.98 -6.56 4.54
N MET A 32 6.06 -7.26 4.86
CA MET A 32 6.71 -7.16 6.16
C MET A 32 7.83 -6.12 6.19
N ARG A 33 7.94 -5.40 7.30
CA ARG A 33 9.07 -4.53 7.64
C ARG A 33 9.74 -4.96 8.93
N TYR A 34 11.06 -4.82 9.00
CA TYR A 34 11.80 -5.06 10.23
C TYR A 34 11.61 -3.89 11.21
N VAL A 35 11.22 -4.19 12.44
CA VAL A 35 10.97 -3.18 13.49
C VAL A 35 12.16 -3.05 14.42
N GLY A 36 12.78 -4.17 14.80
CA GLY A 36 13.88 -4.16 15.76
C GLY A 36 14.01 -5.47 16.52
N LYS A 37 14.78 -5.41 17.61
CA LYS A 37 14.95 -6.53 18.53
C LYS A 37 14.17 -6.26 19.81
N GLU A 38 13.64 -7.32 20.41
CA GLU A 38 13.00 -7.27 21.72
C GLU A 38 13.51 -8.42 22.59
N GLY A 39 13.44 -8.26 23.91
CA GLY A 39 13.94 -9.25 24.88
C GLY A 39 15.40 -9.03 25.31
N HIS A 40 15.88 -9.91 26.19
CA HIS A 40 17.21 -9.82 26.79
C HIS A 40 17.90 -11.18 26.81
N GLY A 41 19.23 -11.18 26.66
CA GLY A 41 20.04 -12.40 26.77
C GLY A 41 19.64 -13.45 25.74
N LYS A 42 19.21 -14.62 26.22
CA LYS A 42 18.84 -15.78 25.40
C LYS A 42 17.43 -15.69 24.81
N ASP A 43 16.59 -14.78 25.31
CA ASP A 43 15.20 -14.61 24.87
C ASP A 43 15.06 -13.45 23.86
N MET A 44 16.15 -13.11 23.15
CA MET A 44 16.18 -12.02 22.19
C MET A 44 15.54 -12.45 20.87
N VAL A 45 14.50 -11.74 20.46
CA VAL A 45 13.78 -11.99 19.20
C VAL A 45 13.86 -10.79 18.25
N HIS A 46 13.78 -11.08 16.95
CA HIS A 46 13.69 -10.10 15.88
C HIS A 46 12.23 -9.89 15.49
N VAL A 47 11.74 -8.66 15.56
CA VAL A 47 10.33 -8.35 15.31
C VAL A 47 10.14 -7.77 13.91
N PHE A 48 9.21 -8.37 13.19
CA PHE A 48 8.70 -7.92 11.91
C PHE A 48 7.24 -7.51 12.06
N ARG A 49 6.84 -6.47 11.35
CA ARG A 49 5.47 -5.97 11.35
C ARG A 49 4.99 -5.82 9.92
N ASP A 50 3.73 -6.17 9.69
CA ASP A 50 3.06 -5.89 8.44
C ASP A 50 2.97 -4.36 8.17
N ALA A 51 3.02 -3.97 6.91
CA ALA A 51 2.98 -2.56 6.52
C ALA A 51 1.54 -2.00 6.56
N SER A 52 0.55 -2.84 6.24
CA SER A 52 -0.87 -2.50 6.15
C SER A 52 -1.66 -2.72 7.44
N THR A 53 -1.15 -3.56 8.33
CA THR A 53 -1.83 -4.01 9.55
C THR A 53 -0.88 -3.91 10.75
N HIS A 54 -1.39 -4.19 11.94
CA HIS A 54 -0.57 -4.25 13.16
C HIS A 54 -0.01 -5.64 13.44
N SER A 55 -0.24 -6.60 12.54
CA SER A 55 0.19 -7.99 12.64
C SER A 55 1.72 -8.08 12.69
N GLN A 56 2.23 -8.88 13.64
CA GLN A 56 3.66 -9.01 13.91
C GLN A 56 4.12 -10.46 13.93
N ILE A 57 5.36 -10.68 13.49
CA ILE A 57 6.06 -11.96 13.60
C ILE A 57 7.33 -11.74 14.40
N ALA A 58 7.52 -12.52 15.46
CA ALA A 58 8.79 -12.61 16.16
C ALA A 58 9.60 -13.77 15.58
N LEU A 59 10.84 -13.49 15.19
CA LEU A 59 11.81 -14.48 14.72
C LEU A 59 12.86 -14.67 15.82
N ASP A 60 12.91 -15.87 16.38
CA ASP A 60 13.98 -16.34 17.25
C ASP A 60 14.82 -17.35 16.48
N SER A 61 16.04 -16.96 16.11
CA SER A 61 16.94 -17.77 15.27
C SER A 61 16.23 -18.21 13.98
N THR A 62 15.79 -19.47 13.90
CA THR A 62 15.09 -20.05 12.74
C THR A 62 13.60 -20.32 12.97
N PHE A 63 13.04 -19.88 14.11
CA PHE A 63 11.64 -20.10 14.49
C PHE A 63 10.87 -18.80 14.47
N ALA A 64 9.77 -18.77 13.72
CA ALA A 64 8.83 -17.67 13.69
C ALA A 64 7.63 -17.96 14.60
N THR A 65 7.17 -16.91 15.29
CA THR A 65 5.98 -16.90 16.15
C THR A 65 5.08 -15.75 15.72
N LEU A 66 3.84 -16.06 15.31
CA LEU A 66 2.82 -15.04 15.06
C LEU A 66 2.41 -14.44 16.41
N ARG A 67 2.57 -13.13 16.57
CA ARG A 67 2.15 -12.44 17.79
C ARG A 67 0.66 -12.15 17.69
N GLU A 68 -0.17 -13.10 18.13
CA GLU A 68 -1.63 -12.99 18.05
C GLU A 68 -2.20 -11.89 18.99
N LYS A 69 -1.42 -11.46 19.99
CA LYS A 69 -1.78 -10.39 20.92
C LYS A 69 -0.62 -9.42 21.13
N HIS A 70 -0.87 -8.15 20.84
CA HIS A 70 0.02 -7.03 21.16
C HIS A 70 -0.88 -5.81 21.42
N GLY A 71 -1.21 -5.54 22.69
CA GLY A 71 -2.26 -4.60 23.07
C GLY A 71 -3.65 -5.24 23.09
N GLU A 72 -4.71 -4.44 22.91
CA GLU A 72 -6.11 -4.87 23.14
C GLU A 72 -6.77 -5.58 21.94
N LYS A 73 -6.26 -5.41 20.71
CA LYS A 73 -6.83 -6.04 19.51
C LYS A 73 -6.13 -7.36 19.17
N PRO A 74 -6.87 -8.39 18.72
CA PRO A 74 -6.25 -9.57 18.15
C PRO A 74 -5.52 -9.17 16.87
N HIS A 75 -4.32 -9.71 16.70
CA HIS A 75 -3.53 -9.61 15.48
C HIS A 75 -3.51 -11.00 14.84
N TRP A 76 -3.42 -11.08 13.50
CA TRP A 76 -3.52 -12.34 12.75
C TRP A 76 -4.90 -13.00 12.77
N THR A 77 -5.86 -12.36 12.12
CA THR A 77 -7.13 -12.98 11.73
C THR A 77 -6.92 -14.13 10.73
N ASP A 78 -7.91 -15.03 10.62
CA ASP A 78 -7.86 -16.12 9.64
C ASP A 78 -7.79 -15.58 8.20
N ALA A 79 -8.45 -14.46 7.91
CA ALA A 79 -8.38 -13.80 6.61
C ALA A 79 -6.96 -13.28 6.30
N GLU A 80 -6.27 -12.68 7.28
CA GLU A 80 -4.87 -12.27 7.10
C GLU A 80 -3.96 -13.48 6.91
N LYS A 81 -4.12 -14.53 7.71
CA LYS A 81 -3.35 -15.78 7.55
C LYS A 81 -3.56 -16.38 6.16
N ALA A 82 -4.80 -16.42 5.67
CA ALA A 82 -5.12 -16.89 4.32
C ALA A 82 -4.48 -16.01 3.24
N HIS A 83 -4.54 -14.68 3.37
CA HIS A 83 -3.89 -13.76 2.44
C HIS A 83 -2.36 -13.96 2.34
N TYR A 84 -1.74 -14.31 3.46
CA TYR A 84 -0.33 -14.68 3.51
C TYR A 84 -0.02 -16.06 2.90
N GLN A 85 -1.01 -16.94 2.77
CA GLN A 85 -0.90 -18.25 2.14
C GLN A 85 -1.20 -18.22 0.64
N ASN A 86 -1.58 -17.07 0.06
CA ASN A 86 -1.83 -16.93 -1.37
C ASN A 86 -0.69 -17.53 -2.21
N THR A 87 -1.07 -18.28 -3.23
CA THR A 87 -0.18 -18.81 -4.25
C THR A 87 0.44 -17.69 -5.08
N ASP A 88 1.55 -17.99 -5.77
CA ASP A 88 2.18 -17.03 -6.67
C ASP A 88 1.21 -16.53 -7.74
N ALA A 89 0.37 -17.41 -8.28
CA ALA A 89 -0.65 -17.05 -9.27
C ALA A 89 -1.71 -16.07 -8.71
N GLU A 90 -2.14 -16.25 -7.46
CA GLU A 90 -3.07 -15.32 -6.81
C GLU A 90 -2.41 -13.97 -6.52
N ILE A 91 -1.13 -13.96 -6.12
CA ILE A 91 -0.35 -12.74 -5.94
C ILE A 91 -0.21 -12.00 -7.29
N ASP A 92 0.13 -12.72 -8.35
CA ASP A 92 0.28 -12.15 -9.69
C ASP A 92 -1.06 -11.61 -10.23
N ALA A 93 -2.16 -12.31 -9.99
CA ALA A 93 -3.50 -11.84 -10.34
C ALA A 93 -3.88 -10.56 -9.58
N GLU A 94 -3.57 -10.47 -8.28
CA GLU A 94 -3.81 -9.26 -7.48
C GLU A 94 -2.98 -8.07 -8.00
N ILE A 95 -1.71 -8.30 -8.33
CA ILE A 95 -0.83 -7.27 -8.90
C ILE A 95 -1.38 -6.80 -10.25
N ALA A 96 -1.75 -7.74 -11.13
CA ALA A 96 -2.32 -7.42 -12.44
C ALA A 96 -3.63 -6.64 -12.32
N ALA A 97 -4.49 -7.00 -11.35
CA ALA A 97 -5.73 -6.26 -11.09
C ALA A 97 -5.45 -4.81 -10.65
N LYS A 98 -4.51 -4.59 -9.71
CA LYS A 98 -4.10 -3.24 -9.29
C LYS A 98 -3.47 -2.43 -10.42
N GLN A 99 -2.71 -3.09 -11.29
CA GLN A 99 -2.12 -2.44 -12.46
C GLN A 99 -3.20 -2.02 -13.47
N ALA A 100 -4.17 -2.89 -13.76
CA ALA A 100 -5.30 -2.58 -14.63
C ALA A 100 -6.17 -1.44 -14.07
N GLU A 101 -6.40 -1.44 -12.75
CA GLU A 101 -7.09 -0.35 -12.05
C GLU A 101 -6.37 0.99 -12.24
N LEU A 102 -5.07 1.03 -11.96
CA LEU A 102 -4.24 2.21 -12.14
C LEU A 102 -4.23 2.71 -13.59
N GLU A 103 -4.09 1.79 -14.55
CA GLU A 103 -4.14 2.10 -15.99
C GLU A 103 -5.51 2.67 -16.40
N PHE A 104 -6.60 2.11 -15.88
CA PHE A 104 -7.93 2.66 -16.11
C PHE A 104 -8.03 4.08 -15.57
N VAL A 105 -7.65 4.32 -14.31
CA VAL A 105 -7.72 5.66 -13.70
C VAL A 105 -6.90 6.65 -14.52
N GLN A 106 -5.65 6.31 -14.85
CA GLN A 106 -4.73 7.17 -15.60
C GLN A 106 -5.27 7.56 -16.98
N ASN A 107 -6.03 6.68 -17.63
CA ASN A 107 -6.62 6.91 -18.95
C ASN A 107 -8.09 7.39 -18.90
N SER A 108 -8.66 7.53 -17.70
CA SER A 108 -10.05 7.98 -17.57
C SER A 108 -10.17 9.46 -17.95
N ALA A 109 -11.24 9.81 -18.68
CA ALA A 109 -11.52 11.21 -19.02
C ALA A 109 -11.64 12.09 -17.76
N LEU A 110 -12.17 11.51 -16.67
CA LEU A 110 -12.27 12.18 -15.38
C LEU A 110 -10.89 12.60 -14.86
N TYR A 111 -9.93 11.67 -14.81
CA TYR A 111 -8.58 11.99 -14.37
C TYR A 111 -7.91 12.97 -15.33
N LEU A 112 -7.98 12.73 -16.64
CA LEU A 112 -7.29 13.54 -17.63
C LEU A 112 -7.73 15.02 -17.62
N ASP A 113 -9.01 15.29 -17.37
CA ASP A 113 -9.54 16.65 -17.30
C ASP A 113 -9.16 17.37 -16.00
N HIS A 114 -9.06 16.65 -14.90
CA HIS A 114 -8.77 17.22 -13.58
C HIS A 114 -7.32 17.09 -13.12
N LYS A 115 -6.46 16.35 -13.85
CA LYS A 115 -5.08 16.06 -13.42
C LYS A 115 -4.26 17.32 -13.18
N ALA A 116 -4.42 18.34 -14.03
CA ALA A 116 -3.63 19.56 -13.94
C ALA A 116 -3.93 20.30 -12.63
N GLU A 117 -5.21 20.39 -12.27
CA GLU A 117 -5.68 20.95 -10.99
C GLU A 117 -5.15 20.12 -9.82
N LEU A 118 -5.36 18.79 -9.84
CA LEU A 118 -4.95 17.88 -8.76
C LEU A 118 -3.44 17.95 -8.47
N LEU A 119 -2.60 18.03 -9.52
CA LEU A 119 -1.15 18.09 -9.38
C LEU A 119 -0.67 19.39 -8.72
N THR A 120 -1.39 20.51 -8.84
CA THR A 120 -0.99 21.79 -8.22
C THR A 120 -0.97 21.75 -6.69
N HIS A 121 -1.60 20.74 -6.07
CA HIS A 121 -1.64 20.55 -4.62
C HIS A 121 -0.39 19.82 -4.08
N TYR A 122 0.46 19.27 -4.95
CA TYR A 122 1.67 18.55 -4.56
C TYR A 122 2.90 19.45 -4.57
N LYS A 123 3.59 19.55 -3.43
CA LYS A 123 4.79 20.41 -3.26
C LYS A 123 5.92 20.10 -4.24
N ASP A 124 6.01 18.83 -4.63
CA ASP A 124 7.04 18.34 -5.53
C ASP A 124 6.69 18.55 -7.02
N TRP A 125 5.49 19.07 -7.31
CA TRP A 125 5.08 19.39 -8.68
C TRP A 125 5.60 20.77 -9.10
N PRO A 126 6.15 20.95 -10.31
CA PRO A 126 6.66 22.24 -10.77
C PRO A 126 5.63 23.38 -10.73
N GLY A 127 4.34 23.04 -10.90
CA GLY A 127 3.22 23.99 -10.83
C GLY A 127 2.58 24.12 -9.45
N TYR A 128 3.29 23.75 -8.37
CA TYR A 128 2.75 23.82 -7.01
C TYR A 128 2.27 25.23 -6.64
N VAL A 129 1.08 25.32 -6.07
CA VAL A 129 0.52 26.58 -5.55
C VAL A 129 0.54 26.53 -4.03
N ALA A 130 1.23 27.49 -3.39
CA ALA A 130 1.27 27.57 -1.94
C ALA A 130 -0.06 28.07 -1.35
N GLY A 131 -0.44 27.54 -0.18
CA GLY A 131 -1.62 28.01 0.57
C GLY A 131 -2.96 27.40 0.14
N VAL A 132 -2.97 26.49 -0.83
CA VAL A 132 -4.17 25.72 -1.21
C VAL A 132 -4.37 24.49 -0.30
N THR A 133 -5.54 23.87 -0.40
CA THR A 133 -5.88 22.61 0.29
C THR A 133 -4.89 21.49 -0.05
N ASN A 134 -4.74 20.50 0.84
CA ASN A 134 -3.91 19.33 0.54
C ASN A 134 -4.55 18.47 -0.58
N PRO A 135 -3.77 17.66 -1.32
CA PRO A 135 -4.29 16.90 -2.47
C PRO A 135 -5.51 16.03 -2.16
N ARG A 136 -5.54 15.40 -0.99
CA ARG A 136 -6.66 14.53 -0.56
C ARG A 136 -7.94 15.34 -0.36
N GLU A 137 -7.83 16.50 0.27
CA GLU A 137 -8.98 17.39 0.48
C GLU A 137 -9.48 17.99 -0.85
N ALA A 138 -8.56 18.38 -1.74
CA ALA A 138 -8.93 18.87 -3.06
C ALA A 138 -9.68 17.80 -3.88
N ALA A 139 -9.17 16.57 -3.93
CA ALA A 139 -9.85 15.46 -4.60
C ALA A 139 -11.20 15.12 -3.96
N ARG A 140 -11.32 15.22 -2.62
CA ARG A 140 -12.60 15.02 -1.93
C ARG A 140 -13.64 16.06 -2.35
N GLN A 141 -13.25 17.32 -2.40
CA GLN A 141 -14.12 18.43 -2.83
C GLN A 141 -14.53 18.26 -4.30
N LEU A 142 -13.59 17.88 -5.16
CA LEU A 142 -13.86 17.57 -6.57
C LEU A 142 -14.89 16.44 -6.72
N ILE A 143 -14.67 15.30 -6.05
CA ILE A 143 -15.60 14.16 -6.10
C ILE A 143 -16.98 14.56 -5.58
N ALA A 144 -17.06 15.31 -4.48
CA ALA A 144 -18.33 15.79 -3.95
C ALA A 144 -19.08 16.69 -4.95
N ALA A 145 -18.37 17.64 -5.58
CA ALA A 145 -18.95 18.53 -6.57
C ALA A 145 -19.45 17.78 -7.83
N LEU A 146 -18.69 16.79 -8.30
CA LEU A 146 -19.08 15.95 -9.44
C LEU A 146 -20.30 15.07 -9.14
N ILE A 147 -20.38 14.53 -7.92
CA ILE A 147 -21.56 13.77 -7.47
C ILE A 147 -22.79 14.69 -7.41
N GLU A 148 -22.65 15.89 -6.84
CA GLU A 148 -23.73 16.88 -6.78
C GLU A 148 -24.20 17.30 -8.18
N ALA A 149 -23.25 17.50 -9.10
CA ALA A 149 -23.52 17.82 -10.49
C ALA A 149 -24.08 16.65 -11.31
N LYS A 150 -24.16 15.44 -10.73
CA LYS A 150 -24.55 14.20 -11.41
C LYS A 150 -23.71 13.93 -12.66
N ASP A 151 -22.40 14.16 -12.56
CA ASP A 151 -21.47 13.95 -13.67
C ASP A 151 -21.46 12.47 -14.09
N VAL A 152 -21.74 12.21 -15.36
CA VAL A 152 -21.82 10.85 -15.93
C VAL A 152 -20.47 10.14 -15.88
N ARG A 153 -19.35 10.88 -16.02
CA ARG A 153 -18.00 10.31 -15.96
C ARG A 153 -17.67 9.89 -14.53
N MET A 154 -18.13 10.63 -13.53
CA MET A 154 -17.98 10.24 -12.12
C MET A 154 -18.77 8.97 -11.81
N ALA A 155 -20.00 8.86 -12.30
CA ALA A 155 -20.81 7.64 -12.15
C ALA A 155 -20.14 6.43 -12.82
N GLY A 156 -19.67 6.58 -14.08
CA GLY A 156 -18.95 5.51 -14.79
C GLY A 156 -17.61 5.15 -14.16
N PHE A 157 -16.91 6.12 -13.56
CA PHE A 157 -15.68 5.90 -12.80
C PHE A 157 -15.94 5.03 -11.55
N ALA A 158 -16.95 5.37 -10.76
CA ALA A 158 -17.36 4.60 -9.59
C ALA A 158 -17.83 3.18 -9.94
N GLU A 159 -18.59 3.05 -11.04
CA GLU A 159 -19.07 1.76 -11.54
C GLU A 159 -17.92 0.85 -11.99
N HIS A 160 -16.98 1.37 -12.79
CA HIS A 160 -15.84 0.58 -13.27
C HIS A 160 -14.96 0.08 -12.12
N LEU A 161 -14.77 0.92 -11.09
CA LEU A 161 -13.97 0.62 -9.91
C LEU A 161 -14.75 -0.16 -8.84
N GLY A 162 -16.04 -0.43 -9.07
CA GLY A 162 -16.87 -1.19 -8.14
C GLY A 162 -17.00 -0.57 -6.75
N SER A 163 -16.87 0.75 -6.62
CA SER A 163 -16.90 1.43 -5.33
C SER A 163 -17.70 2.72 -5.37
N ASN A 164 -18.54 2.90 -4.34
CA ASN A 164 -19.23 4.16 -4.07
C ASN A 164 -18.70 4.85 -2.81
N ASP A 165 -17.63 4.33 -2.20
CA ASP A 165 -16.98 4.96 -1.05
C ASP A 165 -16.17 6.18 -1.52
N PRO A 166 -16.53 7.41 -1.14
CA PRO A 166 -15.82 8.60 -1.57
C PRO A 166 -14.35 8.59 -1.20
N GLU A 167 -13.98 8.04 -0.04
CA GLU A 167 -12.57 8.02 0.39
C GLU A 167 -11.74 7.06 -0.46
N HIS A 168 -12.32 5.91 -0.82
CA HIS A 168 -11.69 4.98 -1.75
C HIS A 168 -11.53 5.61 -3.13
N LEU A 169 -12.57 6.26 -3.65
CA LEU A 169 -12.52 6.93 -4.96
C LEU A 169 -11.51 8.08 -4.99
N VAL A 170 -11.37 8.86 -3.90
CA VAL A 170 -10.32 9.87 -3.73
C VAL A 170 -8.94 9.23 -3.83
N HIS A 171 -8.72 8.13 -3.11
CA HIS A 171 -7.44 7.43 -3.14
C HIS A 171 -7.09 6.95 -4.54
N LEU A 172 -8.06 6.35 -5.24
CA LEU A 172 -7.87 5.88 -6.61
C LEU A 172 -7.59 7.03 -7.57
N LEU A 173 -8.37 8.11 -7.52
CA LEU A 173 -8.19 9.28 -8.40
C LEU A 173 -6.81 9.93 -8.26
N LEU A 174 -6.25 9.94 -7.05
CA LEU A 174 -4.92 10.50 -6.78
C LEU A 174 -3.76 9.54 -7.09
N SER A 175 -4.04 8.25 -7.30
CA SER A 175 -3.00 7.23 -7.50
C SER A 175 -2.03 7.55 -8.65
N PRO A 176 -2.45 8.06 -9.83
CA PRO A 176 -1.51 8.32 -10.92
C PRO A 176 -0.68 9.59 -10.69
N CYS A 177 -1.13 10.53 -9.85
CA CYS A 177 -0.38 11.77 -9.57
C CYS A 177 1.02 11.50 -9.01
N HIS A 178 1.19 10.42 -8.23
CA HIS A 178 2.51 10.03 -7.73
C HIS A 178 3.48 9.65 -8.86
N LEU A 179 3.00 8.97 -9.90
CA LEU A 179 3.82 8.60 -11.06
C LEU A 179 4.23 9.83 -11.88
N GLU A 180 3.30 10.77 -12.07
CA GLU A 180 3.55 12.03 -12.77
C GLU A 180 4.62 12.88 -12.07
N ILE A 181 4.56 12.93 -10.73
CA ILE A 181 5.55 13.64 -9.91
C ILE A 181 6.92 12.99 -10.03
N GLU A 182 7.00 11.67 -9.92
CA GLU A 182 8.28 10.96 -10.05
C GLU A 182 8.86 11.09 -11.46
N ALA A 183 8.01 11.06 -12.51
CA ALA A 183 8.43 11.32 -13.88
C ALA A 183 8.96 12.75 -14.06
N ALA A 184 8.30 13.75 -13.47
CA ALA A 184 8.76 15.14 -13.50
C ALA A 184 10.10 15.33 -12.77
N LYS A 185 10.30 14.68 -11.62
CA LYS A 185 11.58 14.69 -10.90
C LYS A 185 12.70 14.05 -11.71
N ALA A 186 12.43 12.90 -12.33
CA ALA A 186 13.39 12.22 -13.20
C ALA A 186 13.79 13.08 -14.39
N ALA A 187 12.83 13.76 -15.03
CA ALA A 187 13.10 14.69 -16.14
C ALA A 187 13.87 15.95 -15.72
N ALA A 188 13.76 16.37 -14.46
CA ALA A 188 14.48 17.53 -13.91
C ALA A 188 15.91 17.20 -13.44
N THR A 189 16.29 15.92 -13.40
CA THR A 189 17.63 15.47 -12.97
C THR A 189 18.47 15.14 -14.21
N PRO A 190 19.53 15.92 -14.51
CA PRO A 190 20.35 15.75 -15.72
C PRO A 190 21.25 14.51 -15.73
#